data_AF-A0A2T8F4N5-F1
#
_entry.id   AF-A0A2T8F4N5-F1
#
_cell.length_a   1.000
_cell.length_b   1.000
_cell.length_c   1.000
_cell.angle_alpha   90.00
_cell.angle_beta   90.00
_cell.angle_gamma   90.00
#
_symmetry.space_group_name_H-M   'P 1'
#
loop_
_entity.id
_entity.type
_entity.pdbx_description
1 polymer ?
#
loop_
_entity_poly.entity_id
_entity_poly.type
_entity_poly.pdbx_seq_one_letter_code
_entity_poly.pdbx_strand_id
1 'polypeptide(L)'
;GAKLIYAYAEATVPLITVITRKAYGGAYDVMGSKHLGADINLSWPTGQIAVMGAQGAVNILYRNEIAEAVEEGREAERRAELVQEYDDTLANPYIAAERGYIDAVIAPHETRREIVRSLRLLRSKRETLPPKKHGNIPL
;
A
#
# COMPACT_ATOMS: atom_id res chain seq x y z
N GLY A 1 -16.23 3.66 5.46
CA GLY A 1 -15.06 2.98 4.88
C GLY A 1 -15.41 2.25 3.58
N ALA A 2 -16.23 1.22 3.66
CA ALA A 2 -16.51 0.30 2.54
C ALA A 2 -17.02 0.95 1.24
N LYS A 3 -17.69 2.11 1.30
CA LYS A 3 -18.13 2.86 0.10
C LYS A 3 -16.97 3.19 -0.86
N LEU A 4 -15.79 3.52 -0.34
CA LEU A 4 -14.64 3.87 -1.20
C LEU A 4 -14.03 2.64 -1.86
N ILE A 5 -13.95 1.51 -1.15
CA ILE A 5 -13.56 0.21 -1.72
C ILE A 5 -14.53 -0.17 -2.83
N TYR A 6 -15.82 -0.07 -2.56
CA TYR A 6 -16.87 -0.36 -3.54
C TYR A 6 -16.71 0.51 -4.80
N ALA A 7 -16.48 1.81 -4.61
CA ALA A 7 -16.29 2.74 -5.73
C ALA A 7 -15.08 2.40 -6.59
N TYR A 8 -13.93 2.05 -6.01
CA TYR A 8 -12.77 1.61 -6.78
C TYR A 8 -13.01 0.29 -7.49
N ALA A 9 -13.55 -0.71 -6.80
CA ALA A 9 -13.77 -2.05 -7.35
C ALA A 9 -14.85 -2.09 -8.45
N GLU A 10 -15.76 -1.10 -8.50
CA GLU A 10 -16.77 -0.97 -9.56
C GLU A 10 -16.29 -0.10 -10.73
N ALA A 11 -15.23 0.69 -10.55
CA ALA A 11 -14.76 1.61 -11.58
C ALA A 11 -14.11 0.88 -12.76
N THR A 12 -14.60 1.14 -13.97
CA THR A 12 -14.05 0.59 -15.23
C THR A 12 -13.25 1.62 -16.05
N VAL A 13 -13.13 2.84 -15.52
CA VAL A 13 -12.28 3.89 -16.10
C VAL A 13 -10.79 3.54 -15.92
N PRO A 14 -9.88 4.19 -16.64
CA PRO A 14 -8.45 4.13 -16.35
C PRO A 14 -8.14 4.57 -14.91
N LEU A 15 -7.45 3.72 -14.16
CA LEU A 15 -7.07 3.94 -12.76
C LEU A 15 -5.54 3.89 -12.63
N ILE A 16 -4.96 5.00 -12.19
CA ILE A 16 -3.52 5.12 -11.93
C ILE A 16 -3.35 5.61 -10.49
N THR A 17 -2.60 4.85 -9.70
CA THR A 17 -2.34 5.14 -8.28
C THR A 17 -0.87 5.42 -8.07
N VAL A 18 -0.54 6.44 -7.28
CA VAL A 18 0.85 6.77 -6.90
C VAL A 18 0.95 6.82 -5.37
N ILE A 19 1.72 5.89 -4.81
CA ILE A 19 2.02 5.83 -3.38
C ILE A 19 3.22 6.72 -3.10
N THR A 20 3.00 7.85 -2.45
CA THR A 20 4.06 8.82 -2.14
C THR A 20 4.78 8.53 -0.83
N ARG A 21 4.07 7.96 0.15
CA ARG A 21 4.60 7.64 1.48
C ARG A 21 3.83 6.48 2.13
N LYS A 22 3.05 6.75 3.17
CA LYS A 22 2.41 5.72 4.01
C LYS A 22 1.22 5.06 3.30
N ALA A 23 1.24 3.73 3.22
CA ALA A 23 0.13 2.90 2.76
C ALA A 23 0.05 1.65 3.65
N TYR A 24 -0.78 1.73 4.70
CA TYR A 24 -0.83 0.70 5.73
C TYR A 24 -2.17 -0.03 5.79
N GLY A 25 -2.09 -1.36 5.84
CA GLY A 25 -3.23 -2.26 6.07
C GLY A 25 -4.40 -1.98 5.14
N GLY A 26 -5.62 -1.98 5.68
CA GLY A 26 -6.82 -1.74 4.87
C GLY A 26 -6.86 -0.38 4.17
N ALA A 27 -6.12 0.63 4.67
CA ALA A 27 -6.05 1.92 3.98
C ALA A 27 -5.25 1.82 2.67
N TYR A 28 -4.23 0.95 2.59
CA TYR A 28 -3.56 0.65 1.33
C TYR A 28 -4.55 0.08 0.31
N ASP A 29 -5.36 -0.91 0.71
CA ASP A 29 -6.35 -1.52 -0.17
C ASP A 29 -7.37 -0.50 -0.66
N VAL A 30 -7.93 0.27 0.27
CA VAL A 30 -8.96 1.29 0.01
C VAL A 30 -8.49 2.37 -0.96
N MET A 31 -7.20 2.70 -1.00
CA MET A 31 -6.65 3.82 -1.77
C MET A 31 -6.24 3.41 -3.19
N GLY A 32 -7.11 2.66 -3.89
CA GLY A 32 -6.89 2.27 -5.28
C GLY A 32 -5.73 1.28 -5.44
N SER A 33 -5.65 0.26 -4.58
CA SER A 33 -4.66 -0.80 -4.74
C SER A 33 -4.92 -1.61 -6.01
N LYS A 34 -3.89 -2.30 -6.50
CA LYS A 34 -4.03 -3.21 -7.64
C LYS A 34 -5.05 -4.32 -7.38
N HIS A 35 -5.26 -4.69 -6.11
CA HIS A 35 -6.26 -5.67 -5.70
C HIS A 35 -7.71 -5.22 -5.94
N LEU A 36 -7.96 -3.91 -6.06
CA LEU A 36 -9.26 -3.34 -6.40
C LEU A 36 -9.41 -3.03 -7.89
N GLY A 37 -8.47 -3.45 -8.75
CA GLY A 37 -8.56 -3.26 -10.20
C GLY A 37 -7.89 -1.99 -10.73
N ALA A 38 -7.03 -1.35 -9.93
CA ALA A 38 -6.18 -0.29 -10.45
C ALA A 38 -5.24 -0.81 -11.55
N ASP A 39 -5.17 -0.10 -12.68
CA ASP A 39 -4.44 -0.56 -13.86
C ASP A 39 -2.92 -0.41 -13.67
N ILE A 40 -2.50 0.75 -13.16
CA ILE A 40 -1.09 1.07 -12.91
C ILE A 40 -0.94 1.62 -11.49
N ASN A 41 -0.13 0.94 -10.68
CA ASN A 41 0.24 1.31 -9.32
C ASN A 41 1.73 1.60 -9.28
N LEU A 42 2.08 2.84 -8.95
CA LEU A 42 3.45 3.29 -8.81
C LEU A 42 3.73 3.61 -7.34
N SER A 43 4.98 3.47 -6.92
CA SER A 43 5.42 3.95 -5.61
C SER A 43 6.65 4.81 -5.75
N TRP A 44 6.80 5.81 -4.87
CA TRP A 44 8.09 6.44 -4.63
C TRP A 44 8.97 5.53 -3.76
N PRO A 45 10.31 5.73 -3.75
CA PRO A 45 11.20 5.06 -2.80
C PRO A 45 10.84 5.32 -1.34
N THR A 46 10.19 6.47 -1.05
CA THR A 46 9.68 6.84 0.27
C THR A 46 8.37 6.12 0.65
N GLY A 47 7.84 5.29 -0.25
CA GLY A 47 6.62 4.51 -0.01
C GLY A 47 6.81 3.48 1.09
N GLN A 48 5.94 3.48 2.09
CA GLN A 48 5.94 2.50 3.17
C GLN A 48 4.67 1.65 3.04
N ILE A 49 4.82 0.43 2.51
CA ILE A 49 3.71 -0.48 2.22
C ILE A 49 3.80 -1.67 3.17
N ALA A 50 2.96 -1.68 4.22
CA ALA A 50 2.99 -2.73 5.24
C ALA A 50 1.59 -2.97 5.84
N VAL A 51 1.44 -4.00 6.67
CA VAL A 51 0.16 -4.32 7.33
C VAL A 51 -0.22 -3.24 8.36
N MET A 52 0.77 -2.71 9.09
CA MET A 52 0.61 -1.63 10.06
C MET A 52 1.94 -0.88 10.23
N GLY A 53 1.94 0.22 10.98
CA GLY A 53 3.17 0.96 11.28
C GLY A 53 4.11 0.19 12.21
N ALA A 54 5.41 0.42 12.07
CA ALA A 54 6.48 -0.32 12.76
C ALA A 54 6.28 -0.44 14.28
N GLN A 55 5.96 0.65 14.98
CA GLN A 55 5.73 0.61 16.43
C GLN A 55 4.63 -0.39 16.84
N GLY A 56 3.53 -0.43 16.09
CA GLY A 56 2.44 -1.37 16.33
C GLY A 56 2.83 -2.80 15.99
N ALA A 57 3.56 -2.99 14.89
CA ALA A 57 4.01 -4.30 14.44
C ALA A 57 5.00 -4.92 15.43
N VAL A 58 5.98 -4.14 15.89
CA VAL A 58 7.03 -4.60 16.80
C VAL A 58 6.47 -5.06 18.14
N ASN A 59 5.44 -4.39 18.66
CA ASN A 59 4.74 -4.80 19.88
C ASN A 59 4.10 -6.18 19.80
N ILE A 60 3.71 -6.60 18.60
CA ILE A 60 3.03 -7.88 18.37
C ILE A 60 4.07 -8.95 18.03
N LEU A 61 4.99 -8.65 17.11
CA LEU A 61 5.97 -9.60 16.60
C LEU A 61 7.05 -9.94 17.62
N TYR A 62 7.54 -8.94 18.35
CA TYR A 62 8.69 -9.05 19.26
C TYR A 62 8.28 -8.89 20.72
N ARG A 63 7.02 -9.21 21.05
CA ARG A 63 6.46 -9.05 22.41
C ARG A 63 7.35 -9.66 23.50
N ASN A 64 7.90 -10.85 23.24
CA ASN A 64 8.73 -11.57 24.20
C ASN A 64 10.12 -10.93 24.35
N GLU A 65 10.79 -10.58 23.24
CA GLU A 65 12.09 -9.91 23.28
C GLU A 65 12.02 -8.54 23.98
N ILE A 66 10.90 -7.83 23.79
CA ILE A 66 10.65 -6.58 24.49
C ILE A 66 10.45 -6.82 25.98
N ALA A 67 9.77 -7.90 26.38
CA ALA A 67 9.59 -8.24 27.79
C ALA A 67 10.93 -8.56 28.46
N GLU A 68 11.80 -9.32 27.79
CA GLU A 68 13.18 -9.58 28.24
C GLU A 68 13.98 -8.27 28.37
N ALA A 69 13.88 -7.38 27.37
CA ALA A 69 14.54 -6.07 27.42
C ALA A 69 14.01 -5.16 28.54
N VAL A 70 12.76 -5.32 28.99
CA VAL A 70 12.20 -4.61 30.14
C VAL A 70 12.87 -5.10 31.43
N GLU A 71 13.07 -6.42 31.58
CA GLU A 71 13.77 -6.99 32.74
C GLU A 71 15.23 -6.50 32.82
N GLU A 72 15.87 -6.28 31.67
CA GLU A 72 17.22 -5.75 31.56
C GLU A 72 17.31 -4.21 31.64
N GLY A 73 16.18 -3.50 31.71
CA GLY A 73 16.14 -2.03 31.73
C GLY A 73 16.52 -1.34 30.41
N ARG A 74 16.51 -2.08 29.28
CA ARG A 74 16.89 -1.60 27.93
C ARG A 74 15.71 -1.50 26.96
N GLU A 75 14.48 -1.45 27.47
CA GLU A 75 13.25 -1.45 26.67
C GLU A 75 13.25 -0.39 25.55
N ALA A 76 13.58 0.86 25.88
CA ALA A 76 13.50 1.96 24.92
C ALA A 76 14.50 1.80 23.76
N GLU A 77 15.72 1.38 24.07
CA GLU A 77 16.77 1.10 23.08
C GLU A 77 16.35 -0.06 22.18
N ARG A 78 15.96 -1.20 22.77
CA ARG A 78 15.58 -2.39 22.02
C ARG A 78 14.37 -2.16 21.11
N ARG A 79 13.37 -1.40 21.59
CA ARG A 79 12.22 -1.01 20.76
C ARG A 79 12.62 -0.12 19.59
N ALA A 80 13.53 0.83 19.79
CA ALA A 80 13.98 1.72 18.73
C ALA A 80 14.73 0.94 17.63
N GLU A 81 15.59 -0.01 18.02
CA GLU A 81 16.28 -0.92 17.10
C GLU A 81 15.29 -1.73 16.27
N LEU A 82 14.34 -2.41 16.92
CA LEU A 82 13.36 -3.26 16.24
C LEU A 82 12.43 -2.46 15.31
N VAL A 83 12.09 -1.22 15.69
CA VAL A 83 11.31 -0.31 14.84
C VAL A 83 12.11 0.08 13.60
N GLN A 84 13.38 0.44 13.77
CA GLN A 84 14.23 0.79 12.65
C GLN A 84 14.45 -0.40 11.71
N GLU A 85 14.73 -1.58 12.27
CA GLU A 85 14.86 -2.82 11.50
C GLU A 85 13.58 -3.13 10.72
N TYR A 86 12.41 -2.99 11.34
CA TYR A 86 11.14 -3.18 10.66
C TYR A 86 10.93 -2.18 9.52
N ASP A 87 11.25 -0.90 9.73
CA ASP A 87 11.11 0.12 8.70
C ASP A 87 12.06 -0.13 7.51
N ASP A 88 13.31 -0.52 7.78
CA ASP A 88 14.31 -0.77 6.76
C ASP A 88 14.02 -2.04 5.95
N THR A 89 13.57 -3.10 6.62
CA THR A 89 13.40 -4.41 5.98
C THR A 89 11.99 -4.62 5.42
N LEU A 90 10.95 -4.14 6.10
CA LEU A 90 9.56 -4.47 5.81
C LEU A 90 8.71 -3.28 5.37
N ALA A 91 8.93 -2.07 5.92
CA ALA A 91 8.11 -0.90 5.61
C ALA A 91 8.64 -0.08 4.42
N ASN A 92 8.95 -0.76 3.33
CA ASN A 92 9.45 -0.19 2.08
C ASN A 92 8.62 -0.69 0.89
N PRO A 93 8.75 -0.12 -0.33
CA PRO A 93 7.87 -0.48 -1.44
C PRO A 93 8.34 -1.73 -2.19
N TYR A 94 9.54 -2.25 -1.89
CA TYR A 94 10.19 -3.27 -2.70
C TYR A 94 9.56 -4.65 -2.53
N ILE A 95 9.10 -5.01 -1.33
CA ILE A 95 8.34 -6.25 -1.11
C ILE A 95 7.04 -6.26 -1.94
N ALA A 96 6.37 -5.11 -2.03
CA ALA A 96 5.17 -4.99 -2.86
C ALA A 96 5.51 -5.08 -4.36
N ALA A 97 6.68 -4.55 -4.78
CA ALA A 97 7.16 -4.65 -6.15
C ALA A 97 7.51 -6.10 -6.54
N GLU A 98 8.19 -6.85 -5.66
CA GLU A 98 8.52 -8.27 -5.89
C GLU A 98 7.28 -9.13 -6.14
N ARG A 99 6.16 -8.78 -5.48
CA ARG A 99 4.86 -9.46 -5.65
C ARG A 99 4.03 -8.92 -6.81
N GLY A 100 4.50 -7.88 -7.51
CA GLY A 100 3.77 -7.21 -8.58
C GLY A 100 2.53 -6.44 -8.09
N TYR A 101 2.43 -6.12 -6.79
CA TYR A 101 1.33 -5.32 -6.25
C TYR A 101 1.45 -3.85 -6.66
N ILE A 102 2.68 -3.41 -6.90
CA ILE A 102 3.00 -2.18 -7.63
C ILE A 102 3.78 -2.54 -8.89
N ASP A 103 3.58 -1.79 -9.97
CA ASP A 103 4.22 -2.02 -11.26
C ASP A 103 5.65 -1.47 -11.31
N ALA A 104 5.93 -0.39 -10.58
CA ALA A 104 7.26 0.19 -10.52
C ALA A 104 7.47 1.07 -9.28
N VAL A 105 8.73 1.10 -8.81
CA VAL A 105 9.22 2.13 -7.90
C VAL A 105 9.92 3.20 -8.75
N ILE A 106 9.44 4.44 -8.70
CA ILE A 106 9.88 5.54 -9.58
C ILE A 106 10.39 6.72 -8.76
N ALA A 107 11.33 7.49 -9.31
CA ALA A 107 11.75 8.72 -8.64
C ALA A 107 10.60 9.74 -8.61
N PRO A 108 10.44 10.55 -7.54
CA PRO A 108 9.29 11.46 -7.43
C PRO A 108 9.10 12.41 -8.62
N HIS A 109 10.19 12.90 -9.22
CA HIS A 109 10.15 13.80 -10.37
C HIS A 109 9.69 13.14 -11.68
N GLU A 110 9.72 11.80 -11.76
CA GLU A 110 9.26 11.04 -12.94
C GLU A 110 7.75 10.86 -12.97
N THR A 111 7.05 11.09 -11.84
CA THR A 111 5.61 10.88 -11.68
C THR A 111 4.78 11.45 -12.84
N ARG A 112 5.04 12.70 -13.24
CA ARG A 112 4.32 13.34 -14.34
C ARG A 112 4.49 12.59 -15.66
N ARG A 113 5.73 12.16 -15.96
CA ARG A 113 6.05 11.44 -17.19
C ARG A 113 5.33 10.09 -17.21
N GLU A 114 5.35 9.37 -16.10
CA GLU A 114 4.72 8.05 -16.00
C GLU A 114 3.20 8.14 -16.09
N ILE A 115 2.56 9.10 -15.40
CA ILE A 115 1.12 9.33 -15.51
C ILE A 115 0.72 9.63 -16.97
N VAL A 116 1.45 10.49 -17.66
CA VAL A 116 1.15 10.83 -19.07
C VAL A 116 1.26 9.60 -19.98
N ARG A 117 2.26 8.74 -19.75
CA ARG A 117 2.43 7.50 -20.53
C ARG A 117 1.30 6.51 -20.24
N SER A 118 1.00 6.28 -18.98
CA SER A 118 -0.06 5.37 -18.54
C SER A 118 -1.43 5.79 -19.05
N LEU A 119 -1.78 7.08 -18.99
CA LEU A 119 -3.06 7.56 -19.52
C LEU A 119 -3.18 7.38 -21.04
N ARG A 120 -2.10 7.55 -21.79
CA ARG A 120 -2.09 7.30 -23.24
C ARG A 120 -2.31 5.83 -23.57
N LEU A 121 -1.68 4.94 -22.79
CA LEU A 121 -1.85 3.49 -22.93
C LEU A 121 -3.29 3.05 -22.59
N LEU A 122 -3.82 3.55 -21.47
CA LEU A 122 -5.11 3.13 -20.94
C LEU A 122 -6.31 3.80 -21.64
N ARG A 123 -6.09 4.72 -22.58
CA ARG A 123 -7.16 5.43 -23.29
C ARG A 123 -8.18 4.51 -23.97
N SER A 124 -7.76 3.32 -24.37
CA SER A 124 -8.62 2.32 -25.01
C SER A 124 -9.06 1.19 -24.08
N LYS A 125 -8.91 1.35 -22.75
CA LYS A 125 -9.37 0.37 -21.76
C LYS A 125 -10.87 0.10 -21.95
N ARG A 126 -11.23 -1.18 -21.96
CA ARG A 126 -12.62 -1.65 -21.95
C ARG A 126 -12.71 -2.78 -20.94
N GLU A 127 -13.60 -2.63 -19.97
CA GLU A 127 -13.81 -3.59 -18.89
C GLU A 127 -15.31 -3.69 -18.62
N THR A 128 -15.77 -4.88 -18.23
CA THR A 128 -17.18 -5.15 -18.00
C THR A 128 -17.36 -5.87 -16.68
N LEU A 129 -18.36 -5.44 -15.90
CA LEU A 129 -18.77 -6.11 -14.67
C LEU A 129 -19.87 -7.13 -14.95
N PRO A 130 -20.13 -8.07 -14.02
CA PRO A 130 -21.26 -8.99 -14.13
C PRO A 130 -22.60 -8.26 -14.33
N PRO A 131 -23.51 -8.78 -15.19
CA PRO A 131 -24.79 -8.13 -15.50
C PRO A 131 -25.68 -8.08 -14.25
N LYS A 132 -26.23 -6.90 -13.95
CA LYS A 132 -27.10 -6.64 -12.80
C LYS A 132 -28.01 -5.45 -13.08
N LYS A 133 -29.12 -5.33 -12.34
CA LYS A 133 -29.98 -4.12 -12.40
C LYS A 133 -29.23 -2.90 -11.87
N HIS A 134 -28.55 -3.06 -10.73
CA HIS A 134 -27.68 -2.08 -10.09
C HIS A 134 -26.80 -2.79 -9.04
N GLY A 135 -25.82 -2.06 -8.51
CA GLY A 135 -25.03 -2.46 -7.34
C GLY A 135 -25.83 -2.43 -6.03
N ASN A 136 -25.29 -3.03 -4.97
CA ASN A 136 -25.83 -2.92 -3.60
C ASN A 136 -24.74 -2.36 -2.66
N ILE A 137 -24.34 -1.12 -2.95
CA ILE A 137 -23.33 -0.42 -2.16
C ILE A 137 -23.79 -0.30 -0.69
N PRO A 138 -22.88 -0.46 0.31
CA PRO A 138 -23.21 -0.17 1.69
C PRO A 138 -23.69 1.29 1.85
N LEU A 139 -24.79 1.52 2.56
CA LEU A 139 -25.39 2.84 2.81
C LEU A 139 -25.10 3.37 4.21
#